data_AF-A0A9Q9B887-F1
#
_entry.id   AF-A0A9Q9B887-F1
#
_cell.length_a   1.000
_cell.length_b   1.000
_cell.length_c   1.000
_cell.angle_alpha   90.00
_cell.angle_beta   90.00
_cell.angle_gamma   90.00
#
_symmetry.space_group_name_H-M   'P 1'
#
loop_
_entity.id
_entity.type
_entity.pdbx_description
1 polymer ?
#
loop_
_entity_poly.entity_id
_entity_poly.type
_entity_poly.pdbx_seq_one_letter_code
_entity_poly.pdbx_strand_id
1 'polypeptide(L)'
;MTNEQVIEAVNRLTETYNEVKAGLGEVKKQAALLQPLYKNGQIIWDGKEDFQMTDSPITNLIGVGTGAVSKYGKWYAQYMIKLTGHTVISNCETQTPVNYIVIKIKLPENKDGTFFIKYTNADNWAHGITTAWICNVDKSINKLLGSQVADKHADYAKSVVFNPKNQDAWDSRYYQWIGFNYNKEDIIKDDEGYSYIALSGSVATWNIGGWAVAERNTDFLWTPARIFDLEFYNPASKSTHNSLLASLTLSYFAANKKHTNVRIPYSKTGNLIIGILCWADHYTPNPSFTGFKTNAEFNFDKIVCGNFAKIKQNLPNYQWGFVHVPENEVLQNTVEINGLKLLQFNIDIPENERHFYFAGMFTESEV
;
A
#
# COMPACT_ATOMS: atom_id res chain seq x y z
N MET A 1 -37.13 52.05 4.12
CA MET A 1 -35.82 51.41 3.91
C MET A 1 -35.03 52.31 3.00
N THR A 2 -33.88 52.83 3.44
CA THR A 2 -33.06 53.75 2.64
C THR A 2 -32.13 52.96 1.71
N ASN A 3 -31.64 53.59 0.64
CA ASN A 3 -30.68 52.94 -0.26
C ASN A 3 -29.41 52.47 0.47
N GLU A 4 -28.97 53.20 1.51
CA GLU A 4 -27.84 52.82 2.36
C GLU A 4 -28.13 51.55 3.16
N GLN A 5 -29.35 51.40 3.70
CA GLN A 5 -29.76 50.18 4.41
C GLN A 5 -29.79 48.96 3.47
N VAL A 6 -30.14 49.16 2.20
CA VAL A 6 -30.14 48.09 1.19
C VAL A 6 -28.70 47.69 0.83
N ILE A 7 -27.79 48.65 0.65
CA ILE A 7 -26.38 48.37 0.33
C ILE A 7 -25.69 47.65 1.50
N GLU A 8 -25.92 48.10 2.74
CA GLU A 8 -25.37 47.44 3.93
C GLU A 8 -25.88 46.00 4.08
N ALA A 9 -27.18 45.77 3.79
CA ALA A 9 -27.76 44.44 3.80
C ALA A 9 -27.14 43.52 2.73
N VAL A 10 -26.91 44.01 1.51
CA VAL A 10 -26.27 43.25 0.42
C VAL A 10 -24.82 42.90 0.74
N ASN A 11 -24.07 43.84 1.34
CA ASN A 11 -22.69 43.59 1.74
C ASN A 11 -22.60 42.51 2.82
N ARG A 12 -23.43 42.59 3.86
CA ARG A 12 -23.51 41.53 4.89
C ARG A 12 -23.89 40.18 4.31
N LEU A 13 -24.84 40.14 3.37
CA LEU A 13 -25.25 38.90 2.71
C LEU A 13 -24.11 38.28 1.88
N THR A 14 -23.30 39.13 1.24
CA THR A 14 -22.13 38.71 0.46
C THR A 14 -21.02 38.15 1.36
N GLU A 15 -20.75 38.80 2.49
CA GLU A 15 -19.80 38.30 3.50
C GLU A 15 -20.24 36.96 4.08
N THR A 16 -21.51 36.85 4.52
CA THR A 16 -22.07 35.58 5.02
C THR A 16 -22.02 34.48 3.97
N TYR A 17 -22.33 34.78 2.70
CA TYR A 17 -22.22 33.80 1.62
C TYR A 17 -20.78 33.30 1.43
N ASN A 18 -19.79 34.19 1.48
CA ASN A 18 -18.38 33.82 1.35
C ASN A 18 -17.89 32.97 2.53
N GLU A 19 -18.28 33.33 3.76
CA GLU A 19 -17.98 32.54 4.97
C GLU A 19 -18.60 31.15 4.91
N VAL A 20 -19.88 31.04 4.54
CA VAL A 20 -20.57 29.75 4.39
C VAL A 20 -19.92 28.91 3.28
N LYS A 21 -19.56 29.53 2.15
CA LYS A 21 -18.88 28.83 1.04
C LYS A 21 -17.50 28.30 1.47
N ALA A 22 -16.74 29.08 2.24
CA ALA A 22 -15.46 28.66 2.80
C ALA A 22 -15.64 27.49 3.80
N GLY A 23 -16.56 27.62 4.75
CA GLY A 23 -16.88 26.57 5.71
C GLY A 23 -17.39 25.28 5.06
N LEU A 24 -18.21 25.38 4.00
CA LEU A 24 -18.66 24.22 3.23
C LEU A 24 -17.50 23.54 2.47
N GLY A 25 -16.53 24.33 2.00
CA GLY A 25 -15.29 23.82 1.40
C GLY A 25 -14.47 23.03 2.41
N GLU A 26 -14.33 23.54 3.63
CA GLU A 26 -13.62 22.88 4.72
C GLU A 26 -14.31 21.59 5.17
N VAL A 27 -15.65 21.61 5.33
CA VAL A 27 -16.44 20.40 5.65
C VAL A 27 -16.33 19.33 4.56
N LYS A 28 -16.31 19.73 3.27
CA LYS A 28 -16.10 18.77 2.17
C LYS A 28 -14.70 18.15 2.21
N LYS A 29 -13.67 18.94 2.51
CA LYS A 29 -12.29 18.44 2.71
C LYS A 29 -12.23 17.45 3.88
N GLN A 30 -12.83 17.80 5.02
CA GLN A 30 -12.90 16.90 6.18
C GLN A 30 -13.71 15.62 5.89
N ALA A 31 -14.82 15.72 5.16
CA ALA A 31 -15.63 14.57 4.77
C ALA A 31 -14.93 13.65 3.76
N ALA A 32 -14.10 14.19 2.87
CA ALA A 32 -13.24 13.42 1.98
C ALA A 32 -12.13 12.66 2.74
N LEU A 33 -11.57 13.29 3.78
CA LEU A 33 -10.61 12.66 4.70
C LEU A 33 -11.22 11.54 5.54
N LEU A 34 -12.54 11.55 5.77
CA LEU A 34 -13.26 10.58 6.60
C LEU A 34 -13.82 9.37 5.84
N GLN A 35 -13.58 9.25 4.53
CA GLN A 35 -14.04 8.08 3.77
C GLN A 35 -13.24 6.82 4.15
N PRO A 36 -13.91 5.65 4.33
CA PRO A 36 -13.21 4.39 4.54
C PRO A 36 -12.46 4.01 3.28
N LEU A 37 -11.23 3.49 3.43
CA LEU A 37 -10.38 3.24 2.27
C LEU A 37 -10.92 2.06 1.43
N TYR A 38 -11.65 1.14 2.06
CA TYR A 38 -12.38 0.06 1.40
C TYR A 38 -13.90 0.13 1.56
N LYS A 39 -14.62 -0.37 0.55
CA LYS A 39 -16.06 -0.68 0.55
C LYS A 39 -16.29 -2.07 -0.04
N ASN A 40 -17.47 -2.63 0.18
CA ASN A 40 -17.92 -3.90 -0.40
C ASN A 40 -16.90 -5.05 -0.25
N GLY A 41 -16.26 -5.13 0.91
CA GLY A 41 -15.31 -6.19 1.22
C GLY A 41 -16.00 -7.55 1.34
N GLN A 42 -15.48 -8.55 0.63
CA GLN A 42 -15.93 -9.93 0.65
C GLN A 42 -14.77 -10.87 0.94
N ILE A 43 -14.84 -11.55 2.08
CA ILE A 43 -14.01 -12.72 2.36
C ILE A 43 -14.56 -13.89 1.54
N ILE A 44 -13.75 -14.45 0.66
CA ILE A 44 -14.13 -15.61 -0.15
C ILE A 44 -13.77 -16.90 0.58
N TRP A 45 -12.59 -16.92 1.18
CA TRP A 45 -12.14 -17.99 2.05
C TRP A 45 -11.21 -17.42 3.12
N ASP A 46 -11.35 -17.83 4.38
CA ASP A 46 -10.48 -17.40 5.47
C ASP A 46 -9.91 -18.56 6.29
N GLY A 47 -9.99 -19.78 5.75
CA GLY A 47 -9.48 -20.98 6.40
C GLY A 47 -10.35 -21.49 7.55
N LYS A 48 -11.64 -21.10 7.60
CA LYS A 48 -12.64 -21.65 8.52
C LYS A 48 -13.37 -22.87 7.92
N GLU A 49 -13.40 -23.95 8.70
CA GLU A 49 -14.08 -25.28 8.59
C GLU A 49 -14.05 -26.10 7.28
N ASP A 50 -13.85 -27.42 7.45
CA ASP A 50 -14.05 -28.62 6.61
C ASP A 50 -14.22 -28.62 5.07
N PHE A 51 -13.73 -27.61 4.33
CA PHE A 51 -13.67 -27.70 2.87
C PHE A 51 -12.83 -28.91 2.38
N GLN A 52 -13.41 -29.73 1.52
CA GLN A 52 -12.72 -30.73 0.70
C GLN A 52 -11.98 -30.03 -0.46
N MET A 53 -10.96 -30.67 -1.05
CA MET A 53 -10.27 -30.11 -2.22
C MET A 53 -11.19 -29.88 -3.42
N THR A 54 -12.31 -30.59 -3.45
CA THR A 54 -13.36 -30.52 -4.47
C THR A 54 -14.34 -29.39 -4.23
N ASP A 55 -14.29 -28.74 -3.07
CA ASP A 55 -15.27 -27.72 -2.71
C ASP A 55 -14.83 -26.36 -3.24
N SER A 56 -15.79 -25.59 -3.74
CA SER A 56 -15.56 -24.15 -3.93
C SER A 56 -15.42 -23.49 -2.57
N PRO A 57 -14.44 -22.60 -2.34
CA PRO A 57 -13.65 -21.93 -3.37
C PRO A 57 -12.27 -22.55 -3.64
N ILE A 58 -11.93 -23.71 -3.06
CA ILE A 58 -10.61 -24.36 -3.23
C ILE A 58 -10.36 -24.77 -4.69
N THR A 59 -11.39 -25.24 -5.39
CA THR A 59 -11.31 -25.58 -6.82
C THR A 59 -11.04 -24.38 -7.73
N ASN A 60 -11.12 -23.16 -7.21
CA ASN A 60 -10.72 -21.95 -7.95
C ASN A 60 -9.20 -21.75 -7.98
N LEU A 61 -8.43 -22.57 -7.26
CA LEU A 61 -6.98 -22.59 -7.38
C LEU A 61 -6.56 -23.48 -8.54
N ILE A 62 -5.82 -22.92 -9.47
CA ILE A 62 -5.39 -23.57 -10.70
C ILE A 62 -3.86 -23.57 -10.75
N GLY A 63 -3.27 -24.74 -10.94
CA GLY A 63 -1.84 -24.86 -11.23
C GLY A 63 -1.54 -24.55 -12.68
N VAL A 64 -0.54 -23.71 -12.95
CA VAL A 64 0.00 -23.45 -14.30
C VAL A 64 1.43 -23.98 -14.38
N GLY A 65 1.73 -24.68 -15.49
CA GLY A 65 3.00 -25.39 -15.66
C GLY A 65 3.14 -26.52 -14.63
N THR A 66 4.25 -26.53 -13.88
CA THR A 66 4.45 -27.47 -12.77
C THR A 66 3.88 -26.98 -11.42
N GLY A 67 3.25 -25.80 -11.40
CA GLY A 67 2.61 -25.28 -10.19
C GLY A 67 1.51 -26.23 -9.72
N ALA A 68 1.53 -26.60 -8.45
CA ALA A 68 0.60 -27.58 -7.89
C ALA A 68 -0.05 -27.10 -6.60
N VAL A 69 -1.36 -27.35 -6.51
CA VAL A 69 -2.19 -27.10 -5.33
C VAL A 69 -2.35 -28.42 -4.58
N SER A 70 -1.91 -28.46 -3.33
CA SER A 70 -2.04 -29.63 -2.47
C SER A 70 -2.79 -29.26 -1.20
N LYS A 71 -3.74 -30.11 -0.77
CA LYS A 71 -4.38 -29.89 0.53
C LYS A 71 -3.31 -29.94 1.61
N TYR A 72 -3.29 -28.93 2.46
CA TYR A 72 -2.61 -29.03 3.73
C TYR A 72 -3.67 -29.17 4.83
N GLY A 73 -3.34 -29.88 5.90
CA GLY A 73 -4.28 -30.10 6.99
C GLY A 73 -4.62 -28.81 7.75
N LYS A 74 -5.37 -28.98 8.84
CA LYS A 74 -5.56 -27.93 9.83
C LYS A 74 -4.26 -27.71 10.61
N TRP A 75 -3.82 -26.47 10.73
CA TRP A 75 -2.70 -26.06 11.59
C TRP A 75 -3.22 -25.02 12.58
N TYR A 76 -3.07 -25.32 13.87
CA TYR A 76 -3.79 -24.63 14.96
C TYR A 76 -5.29 -24.49 14.66
N ALA A 77 -5.80 -23.26 14.56
CA ALA A 77 -7.21 -22.96 14.34
C ALA A 77 -7.58 -22.70 12.86
N GLN A 78 -6.66 -22.96 11.90
CA GLN A 78 -6.85 -22.58 10.49
C GLN A 78 -6.60 -23.75 9.53
N TYR A 79 -7.46 -23.91 8.53
CA TYR A 79 -7.19 -24.78 7.37
C TYR A 79 -6.34 -24.04 6.35
N MET A 80 -5.39 -24.76 5.75
CA MET A 80 -4.38 -24.16 4.87
C MET A 80 -4.26 -24.95 3.58
N ILE A 81 -3.88 -24.27 2.51
CA ILE A 81 -3.59 -24.90 1.22
C ILE A 81 -2.10 -24.73 0.95
N LYS A 82 -1.44 -25.84 0.65
CA LYS A 82 -0.01 -25.88 0.34
C LYS A 82 0.20 -25.76 -1.16
N LEU A 83 1.06 -24.83 -1.54
CA LEU A 83 1.42 -24.54 -2.92
C LEU A 83 2.86 -25.00 -3.18
N THR A 84 3.08 -25.78 -4.23
CA THR A 84 4.38 -26.38 -4.58
C THR A 84 4.66 -26.27 -6.07
N GLY A 85 5.89 -26.60 -6.50
CA GLY A 85 6.23 -26.74 -7.92
C GLY A 85 6.16 -25.45 -8.74
N HIS A 86 6.01 -24.30 -8.10
CA HIS A 86 6.03 -22.98 -8.73
C HIS A 86 7.46 -22.46 -8.85
N THR A 87 7.67 -21.49 -9.75
CA THR A 87 8.94 -20.80 -9.93
C THR A 87 9.19 -19.88 -8.75
N VAL A 88 10.23 -20.18 -7.96
CA VAL A 88 10.66 -19.33 -6.85
C VAL A 88 11.09 -17.96 -7.35
N ILE A 89 10.54 -16.91 -6.76
CA ILE A 89 10.83 -15.51 -7.13
C ILE A 89 11.81 -14.91 -6.13
N SER A 90 13.00 -14.55 -6.62
CA SER A 90 14.01 -13.82 -5.85
C SER A 90 14.05 -12.33 -6.20
N ASN A 91 13.60 -11.95 -7.40
CA ASN A 91 13.46 -10.56 -7.82
C ASN A 91 12.22 -10.40 -8.71
N CYS A 92 11.15 -9.81 -8.18
CA CYS A 92 9.90 -9.60 -8.90
C CYS A 92 9.99 -8.56 -10.04
N GLU A 93 11.09 -7.83 -10.15
CA GLU A 93 11.30 -6.86 -11.23
C GLU A 93 11.85 -7.49 -12.52
N THR A 94 12.63 -8.56 -12.38
CA THR A 94 13.32 -9.17 -13.53
C THR A 94 12.84 -10.58 -13.82
N GLN A 95 12.06 -11.16 -12.91
CA GLN A 95 11.57 -12.53 -13.02
C GLN A 95 10.06 -12.55 -13.16
N THR A 96 9.59 -13.12 -14.27
CA THR A 96 8.21 -13.57 -14.43
C THR A 96 8.18 -15.08 -14.21
N PRO A 97 7.34 -15.61 -13.30
CA PRO A 97 7.30 -17.05 -13.07
C PRO A 97 6.74 -17.78 -14.30
N VAL A 98 7.33 -18.94 -14.61
CA VAL A 98 6.83 -19.85 -15.67
C VAL A 98 5.89 -20.92 -15.11
N ASN A 99 6.04 -21.26 -13.83
CA ASN A 99 5.16 -22.15 -13.08
C ASN A 99 4.59 -21.36 -11.90
N TYR A 100 3.27 -21.34 -11.72
CA TYR A 100 2.62 -20.53 -10.69
C TYR A 100 1.22 -21.07 -10.37
N ILE A 101 0.60 -20.49 -9.34
CA ILE A 101 -0.77 -20.80 -8.93
C ILE A 101 -1.66 -19.63 -9.31
N VAL A 102 -2.85 -19.90 -9.82
CA VAL A 102 -3.83 -18.88 -10.19
C VAL A 102 -5.07 -19.03 -9.32
N ILE A 103 -5.60 -17.93 -8.80
CA ILE A 103 -6.91 -17.87 -8.15
C ILE A 103 -7.94 -17.33 -9.16
N LYS A 104 -8.95 -18.15 -9.49
CA LYS A 104 -10.14 -17.75 -10.26
C LYS A 104 -11.11 -17.01 -9.33
N ILE A 105 -11.47 -15.77 -9.66
CA ILE A 105 -12.21 -14.88 -8.76
C ILE A 105 -13.07 -13.86 -9.52
N LYS A 106 -14.26 -13.52 -9.03
CA LYS A 106 -15.09 -12.47 -9.63
C LYS A 106 -14.71 -11.10 -9.04
N LEU A 107 -13.93 -10.32 -9.79
CA LEU A 107 -13.61 -8.94 -9.42
C LEU A 107 -14.73 -7.97 -9.89
N PRO A 108 -15.00 -6.87 -9.16
CA PRO A 108 -15.91 -5.82 -9.61
C PRO A 108 -15.39 -5.14 -10.89
N GLU A 109 -16.24 -4.96 -11.91
CA GLU A 109 -15.84 -4.43 -13.23
C GLU A 109 -15.57 -2.93 -13.26
N ASN A 110 -16.27 -2.17 -12.42
CA ASN A 110 -16.35 -0.71 -12.57
C ASN A 110 -15.55 0.05 -11.49
N LYS A 111 -14.77 -0.67 -10.68
CA LYS A 111 -14.07 -0.12 -9.52
C LYS A 111 -12.68 -0.70 -9.39
N ASP A 112 -11.77 0.18 -9.02
CA ASP A 112 -10.49 -0.25 -8.45
C ASP A 112 -10.77 -1.05 -7.19
N GLY A 113 -9.88 -1.98 -6.87
CA GLY A 113 -10.08 -2.84 -5.72
C GLY A 113 -8.80 -3.44 -5.21
N THR A 114 -8.96 -4.29 -4.20
CA THR A 114 -7.87 -4.97 -3.52
C THR A 114 -8.19 -6.42 -3.42
N PHE A 115 -7.25 -7.25 -3.84
CA PHE A 115 -7.26 -8.68 -3.61
C PHE A 115 -6.39 -8.97 -2.41
N PHE A 116 -6.92 -9.69 -1.43
CA PHE A 116 -6.20 -10.04 -0.22
C PHE A 116 -5.86 -11.52 -0.20
N ILE A 117 -4.66 -11.86 0.23
CA ILE A 117 -4.25 -13.21 0.62
C ILE A 117 -4.11 -13.27 2.11
N LYS A 118 -4.83 -14.19 2.76
CA LYS A 118 -4.55 -14.53 4.14
C LYS A 118 -3.39 -15.51 4.18
N TYR A 119 -2.36 -15.12 4.90
CA TYR A 119 -1.28 -16.00 5.25
C TYR A 119 -1.70 -17.05 6.28
N THR A 120 -0.88 -18.08 6.39
CA THR A 120 -1.09 -19.13 7.38
C THR A 120 -0.66 -18.74 8.80
N ASN A 121 -1.38 -19.22 9.81
CA ASN A 121 -1.10 -19.08 11.24
C ASN A 121 0.07 -19.98 11.66
N ALA A 122 1.19 -19.91 10.96
CA ALA A 122 2.34 -20.73 11.27
C ALA A 122 3.35 -19.95 12.09
N ASP A 123 3.88 -20.59 13.13
CA ASP A 123 4.87 -20.03 14.05
C ASP A 123 6.29 -20.03 13.47
N ASN A 124 6.44 -20.33 12.17
CA ASN A 124 7.73 -20.39 11.52
C ASN A 124 7.76 -19.63 10.19
N TRP A 125 8.98 -19.38 9.73
CA TRP A 125 9.32 -18.46 8.65
C TRP A 125 9.28 -19.12 7.26
N ALA A 126 8.81 -20.38 7.17
CA ALA A 126 8.96 -21.24 5.99
C ALA A 126 8.01 -20.90 4.82
N HIS A 127 7.46 -19.69 4.79
CA HIS A 127 6.34 -19.35 3.91
C HIS A 127 6.65 -18.23 2.90
N GLY A 128 7.85 -17.62 2.97
CA GLY A 128 8.40 -16.71 1.96
C GLY A 128 7.62 -15.42 1.68
N ILE A 129 8.10 -14.70 0.67
CA ILE A 129 7.47 -13.51 0.10
C ILE A 129 6.48 -13.96 -0.99
N THR A 130 5.23 -13.51 -0.91
CA THR A 130 4.22 -13.73 -1.95
C THR A 130 4.24 -12.60 -2.98
N THR A 131 4.28 -12.94 -4.27
CA THR A 131 4.12 -11.99 -5.38
C THR A 131 2.86 -12.32 -6.16
N ALA A 132 2.13 -11.29 -6.61
CA ALA A 132 0.86 -11.43 -7.32
C ALA A 132 0.85 -10.70 -8.66
N TRP A 133 0.10 -11.25 -9.63
CA TRP A 133 -0.12 -10.68 -10.96
C TRP A 133 -1.57 -10.86 -11.41
N ILE A 134 -2.11 -9.93 -12.19
CA ILE A 134 -3.29 -10.18 -13.01
C ILE A 134 -2.89 -11.02 -14.22
N CYS A 135 -3.74 -11.96 -14.57
CA CYS A 135 -3.61 -12.80 -15.75
C CYS A 135 -4.62 -12.44 -16.86
N ASN A 136 -4.30 -12.89 -18.06
CA ASN A 136 -5.25 -13.02 -19.17
C ASN A 136 -6.22 -14.19 -18.93
N VAL A 137 -7.25 -14.33 -19.77
CA VAL A 137 -8.24 -15.43 -19.72
C VAL A 137 -7.58 -16.82 -19.86
N ASP A 138 -6.52 -16.90 -20.67
CA ASP A 138 -5.72 -18.11 -20.84
C ASP A 138 -4.79 -18.42 -19.64
N LYS A 139 -4.89 -17.61 -18.56
CA LYS A 139 -4.12 -17.66 -17.32
C LYS A 139 -2.66 -17.20 -17.44
N SER A 140 -2.22 -16.78 -18.62
CA SER A 140 -0.89 -16.18 -18.80
C SER A 140 -0.77 -14.86 -18.02
N ILE A 141 0.40 -14.58 -17.46
CA ILE A 141 0.65 -13.36 -16.68
C ILE A 141 0.57 -12.14 -17.60
N ASN A 142 -0.17 -11.12 -17.16
CA ASN A 142 -0.31 -9.85 -17.85
C ASN A 142 0.36 -8.72 -17.06
N LYS A 143 -0.13 -8.45 -15.84
CA LYS A 143 0.26 -7.24 -15.08
C LYS A 143 0.70 -7.61 -13.66
N LEU A 144 1.88 -7.16 -13.25
CA LEU A 144 2.33 -7.29 -11.86
C LEU A 144 1.46 -6.45 -10.92
N LEU A 145 0.92 -7.08 -9.88
CA LEU A 145 0.19 -6.42 -8.79
C LEU A 145 1.08 -6.07 -7.59
N GLY A 146 2.27 -6.67 -7.47
CA GLY A 146 3.24 -6.37 -6.43
C GLY A 146 3.75 -7.61 -5.70
N SER A 147 4.70 -7.38 -4.79
CA SER A 147 5.35 -8.43 -3.99
C SER A 147 5.31 -8.08 -2.52
N GLN A 148 5.13 -9.06 -1.65
CA GLN A 148 5.33 -8.90 -0.22
C GLN A 148 6.80 -8.58 0.07
N VAL A 149 7.10 -7.99 1.23
CA VAL A 149 8.48 -7.91 1.72
C VAL A 149 8.69 -8.81 2.92
N ALA A 150 9.82 -9.50 2.92
CA ALA A 150 10.28 -10.23 4.08
C ALA A 150 10.89 -9.24 5.06
N ASP A 151 10.36 -9.21 6.27
CA ASP A 151 11.20 -8.82 7.40
C ASP A 151 12.19 -9.97 7.62
N LYS A 152 13.47 -9.76 7.32
CA LYS A 152 14.52 -10.72 7.66
C LYS A 152 15.00 -10.39 9.08
N HIS A 153 14.72 -11.34 9.99
CA HIS A 153 15.19 -11.49 11.38
C HIS A 153 14.17 -11.19 12.50
N ALA A 154 13.79 -12.27 13.20
CA ALA A 154 13.25 -12.41 14.56
C ALA A 154 12.03 -11.58 15.03
N ASP A 155 11.45 -10.71 14.21
CA ASP A 155 10.57 -9.67 14.74
C ASP A 155 9.21 -9.57 14.02
N TYR A 156 8.15 -9.55 14.82
CA TYR A 156 6.79 -9.98 14.48
C TYR A 156 5.91 -8.86 13.86
N ALA A 157 6.20 -8.47 12.62
CA ALA A 157 5.27 -7.73 11.74
C ALA A 157 5.60 -8.01 10.26
N LYS A 158 4.63 -8.45 9.47
CA LYS A 158 4.75 -8.75 8.03
C LYS A 158 4.33 -7.53 7.20
N SER A 159 5.28 -6.67 6.86
CA SER A 159 5.00 -5.50 6.03
C SER A 159 5.05 -5.81 4.52
N VAL A 160 3.98 -5.42 3.81
CA VAL A 160 3.78 -5.65 2.37
C VAL A 160 4.29 -4.46 1.56
N VAL A 161 4.96 -4.71 0.43
CA VAL A 161 5.25 -3.67 -0.56
C VAL A 161 4.03 -3.48 -1.43
N PHE A 162 3.76 -2.22 -1.68
CA PHE A 162 2.52 -1.80 -2.25
C PHE A 162 2.79 -1.13 -3.60
N ASN A 163 2.35 -1.79 -4.66
CA ASN A 163 2.30 -1.32 -6.06
C ASN A 163 1.18 -0.27 -6.21
N PRO A 164 1.26 0.71 -7.14
CA PRO A 164 0.61 2.01 -7.13
C PRO A 164 -0.88 1.91 -7.46
N LYS A 165 -1.62 1.27 -6.57
CA LYS A 165 -3.06 1.09 -6.61
C LYS A 165 -3.64 1.09 -5.19
N ASN A 166 -2.91 1.62 -4.23
CA ASN A 166 -3.43 2.39 -3.11
C ASN A 166 -4.34 1.70 -2.02
N GLN A 167 -3.68 1.12 -0.99
CA GLN A 167 -4.13 0.75 0.39
C GLN A 167 -5.26 1.59 1.04
N ASP A 168 -6.00 1.13 2.03
CA ASP A 168 -5.60 0.71 3.37
C ASP A 168 -4.85 -0.62 3.49
N ALA A 169 -3.92 -0.74 4.42
CA ALA A 169 -3.74 -2.00 5.12
C ALA A 169 -2.90 -1.79 6.36
N TRP A 170 -3.44 -2.31 7.45
CA TRP A 170 -2.93 -2.24 8.78
C TRP A 170 -2.36 -3.62 9.10
N ASP A 171 -1.05 -3.71 9.31
CA ASP A 171 -0.44 -4.94 9.80
C ASP A 171 -0.40 -4.89 11.34
N SER A 172 -1.26 -5.70 11.95
CA SER A 172 -1.24 -6.00 13.35
C SER A 172 -0.93 -7.49 13.47
N ARG A 173 -0.15 -7.88 14.49
CA ARG A 173 0.12 -9.28 14.92
C ARG A 173 -1.11 -10.21 14.88
N TYR A 174 -2.32 -9.67 14.85
CA TYR A 174 -3.60 -10.36 14.86
C TYR A 174 -4.29 -10.53 13.49
N TYR A 175 -3.86 -9.85 12.41
CA TYR A 175 -4.53 -9.89 11.10
C TYR A 175 -3.61 -10.37 9.98
N GLN A 176 -3.74 -11.64 9.60
CA GLN A 176 -2.87 -12.38 8.67
C GLN A 176 -3.07 -12.03 7.18
N TRP A 177 -3.61 -10.86 6.82
CA TRP A 177 -4.02 -10.56 5.45
C TRP A 177 -3.04 -9.62 4.73
N ILE A 178 -2.61 -10.02 3.54
CA ILE A 178 -1.74 -9.29 2.61
C ILE A 178 -2.62 -8.74 1.49
N GLY A 179 -2.63 -7.43 1.25
CA GLY A 179 -3.39 -6.81 0.17
C GLY A 179 -2.57 -6.54 -1.09
N PHE A 180 -3.14 -6.84 -2.26
CA PHE A 180 -2.62 -6.55 -3.59
C PHE A 180 -3.68 -5.74 -4.35
N ASN A 181 -3.33 -4.51 -4.72
CA ASN A 181 -4.29 -3.63 -5.34
C ASN A 181 -4.34 -3.81 -6.86
N TYR A 182 -5.53 -3.69 -7.43
CA TYR A 182 -5.77 -3.67 -8.88
C TYR A 182 -6.60 -2.45 -9.28
N ASN A 183 -6.53 -2.07 -10.56
CA ASN A 183 -7.37 -1.01 -11.12
C ASN A 183 -8.31 -1.70 -12.08
N LYS A 184 -9.50 -1.16 -12.21
CA LYS A 184 -10.54 -1.70 -13.08
C LYS A 184 -10.07 -1.89 -14.52
N GLU A 185 -9.20 -1.02 -15.03
CA GLU A 185 -8.74 -1.07 -16.42
C GLU A 185 -7.83 -2.27 -16.72
N ASP A 186 -7.19 -2.84 -15.70
CA ASP A 186 -6.34 -4.03 -15.87
C ASP A 186 -7.14 -5.33 -15.71
N ILE A 187 -8.41 -5.26 -15.30
CA ILE A 187 -9.24 -6.44 -15.07
C ILE A 187 -9.62 -7.07 -16.41
N ILE A 188 -9.15 -8.28 -16.63
CA ILE A 188 -9.54 -9.13 -17.75
C ILE A 188 -10.48 -10.21 -17.23
N LYS A 189 -11.59 -10.43 -17.94
CA LYS A 189 -12.62 -11.41 -17.58
C LYS A 189 -12.83 -12.44 -18.66
N ASP A 190 -13.18 -13.64 -18.24
CA ASP A 190 -13.77 -14.65 -19.12
C ASP A 190 -15.27 -14.40 -19.34
N ASP A 191 -15.88 -15.20 -20.21
CA ASP A 191 -17.30 -15.12 -20.57
C ASP A 191 -18.25 -15.38 -19.37
N GLU A 192 -17.74 -15.95 -18.28
CA GLU A 192 -18.49 -16.20 -17.03
C GLU A 192 -18.32 -15.06 -15.99
N GLY A 193 -17.54 -14.04 -16.33
CA GLY A 193 -17.26 -12.86 -15.52
C GLY A 193 -16.17 -13.05 -14.46
N TYR A 194 -15.36 -14.11 -14.55
CA TYR A 194 -14.23 -14.36 -13.67
C TYR A 194 -12.94 -13.74 -14.19
N SER A 195 -12.15 -13.25 -13.25
CA SER A 195 -10.77 -12.81 -13.42
C SER A 195 -9.80 -13.80 -12.77
N TYR A 196 -8.52 -13.65 -13.10
CA TYR A 196 -7.48 -14.60 -12.73
C TYR A 196 -6.30 -13.84 -12.12
N ILE A 197 -5.91 -14.23 -10.90
CA ILE A 197 -4.75 -13.65 -10.21
C ILE A 197 -3.70 -14.74 -10.00
N ALA A 198 -2.55 -14.61 -10.64
CA ALA A 198 -1.40 -15.47 -10.42
C ALA A 198 -0.67 -15.11 -9.14
N LEU A 199 -0.11 -16.13 -8.50
CA LEU A 199 0.65 -16.07 -7.27
C LEU A 199 1.89 -16.95 -7.37
N SER A 200 3.01 -16.42 -6.88
CA SER A 200 4.23 -17.20 -6.66
C SER A 200 4.93 -16.76 -5.38
N GLY A 201 5.77 -17.64 -4.82
CA GLY A 201 6.48 -17.44 -3.58
C GLY A 201 7.99 -17.27 -3.77
N SER A 202 8.67 -16.69 -2.78
CA SER A 202 10.14 -16.67 -2.70
C SER A 202 10.76 -17.94 -2.09
N VAL A 203 9.94 -18.97 -1.87
CA VAL A 203 10.33 -20.27 -1.32
C VAL A 203 9.63 -21.36 -2.11
N ALA A 204 10.26 -22.53 -2.25
CA ALA A 204 9.73 -23.62 -3.09
C ALA A 204 8.38 -24.19 -2.61
N THR A 205 8.02 -23.94 -1.35
CA THR A 205 6.75 -24.34 -0.76
C THR A 205 6.27 -23.22 0.13
N TRP A 206 5.05 -22.75 -0.10
CA TRP A 206 4.39 -21.78 0.76
C TRP A 206 2.92 -22.16 0.90
N ASN A 207 2.26 -21.56 1.89
CA ASN A 207 0.88 -21.90 2.22
C ASN A 207 0.02 -20.64 2.21
N ILE A 208 -1.23 -20.81 1.79
CA ILE A 208 -2.28 -19.80 1.89
C ILE A 208 -3.35 -20.28 2.86
N GLY A 209 -3.90 -19.35 3.63
CA GLY A 209 -4.93 -19.61 4.62
C GLY A 209 -6.24 -18.88 4.32
N GLY A 210 -6.37 -18.24 3.17
CA GLY A 210 -7.54 -17.45 2.79
C GLY A 210 -7.28 -16.50 1.62
N TRP A 211 -8.35 -16.01 1.00
CA TRP A 211 -8.34 -14.85 0.13
C TRP A 211 -9.67 -14.08 0.17
N ALA A 212 -9.61 -12.80 -0.15
CA ALA A 212 -10.73 -11.88 -0.09
C ALA A 212 -10.57 -10.80 -1.17
N VAL A 213 -11.63 -10.04 -1.43
CA VAL A 213 -11.59 -8.85 -2.28
C VAL A 213 -12.34 -7.69 -1.64
N ALA A 214 -11.97 -6.47 -1.97
CA ALA A 214 -12.74 -5.28 -1.63
C ALA A 214 -12.66 -4.24 -2.75
N GLU A 215 -13.64 -3.34 -2.81
CA GLU A 215 -13.57 -2.14 -3.64
C GLU A 215 -12.79 -1.04 -2.93
N ARG A 216 -12.02 -0.30 -3.70
CA ARG A 216 -11.14 0.77 -3.22
C ARG A 216 -11.79 2.13 -3.45
N ASN A 217 -11.89 2.94 -2.40
CA ASN A 217 -12.52 4.28 -2.48
C ASN A 217 -11.54 5.43 -2.52
N THR A 218 -10.27 5.13 -2.31
CA THR A 218 -9.18 6.09 -2.18
C THR A 218 -8.06 5.68 -3.13
N ASP A 219 -7.18 6.62 -3.42
CA ASP A 219 -5.87 6.31 -3.89
C ASP A 219 -4.84 6.59 -2.76
N PHE A 220 -5.00 6.04 -1.55
CA PHE A 220 -3.96 6.02 -0.52
C PHE A 220 -2.97 4.85 -0.65
N LEU A 221 -1.64 4.97 -0.70
CA LEU A 221 -0.70 3.84 -0.76
C LEU A 221 0.28 3.83 0.39
N TRP A 222 0.03 3.06 1.45
CA TRP A 222 1.08 2.74 2.42
C TRP A 222 2.33 2.14 1.75
N THR A 223 3.49 2.41 2.31
CA THR A 223 4.77 1.87 1.89
C THR A 223 5.55 1.70 3.19
N PRO A 224 5.74 0.47 3.66
CA PRO A 224 6.34 0.24 4.95
C PRO A 224 7.82 0.60 4.95
N ALA A 225 8.37 0.90 6.13
CA ALA A 225 9.77 1.31 6.25
C ALA A 225 10.76 0.32 5.62
N ARG A 226 10.48 -0.99 5.66
CA ARG A 226 11.33 -2.03 5.04
C ARG A 226 11.47 -1.93 3.52
N ILE A 227 10.64 -1.15 2.85
CA ILE A 227 10.84 -0.89 1.43
C ILE A 227 12.03 0.01 1.16
N PHE A 228 12.24 0.96 2.06
CA PHE A 228 13.25 1.98 1.91
C PHE A 228 14.63 1.48 2.35
N ASP A 229 14.71 0.39 3.14
CA ASP A 229 15.98 -0.20 3.58
C ASP A 229 16.48 -1.38 2.71
N LEU A 230 15.65 -1.86 1.78
CA LEU A 230 15.96 -2.97 0.88
C LEU A 230 16.14 -2.49 -0.58
N GLU A 231 16.50 -3.42 -1.47
CA GLU A 231 16.75 -3.15 -2.91
C GLU A 231 15.49 -3.24 -3.78
N PHE A 232 14.30 -3.17 -3.20
CA PHE A 232 13.04 -3.51 -3.90
C PHE A 232 12.74 -2.69 -5.14
N TYR A 233 13.22 -1.44 -5.17
CA TYR A 233 13.00 -0.53 -6.28
C TYR A 233 14.29 0.05 -6.83
N ASN A 234 15.43 -0.63 -6.65
CA ASN A 234 16.76 -0.14 -7.04
C ASN A 234 17.02 1.35 -6.67
N PRO A 235 16.77 1.79 -5.42
CA PRO A 235 17.05 3.17 -5.02
C PRO A 235 18.57 3.42 -4.96
N ALA A 236 19.00 4.68 -5.11
CA ALA A 236 20.43 5.02 -4.94
C ALA A 236 20.80 5.18 -3.46
N SER A 237 19.87 5.68 -2.64
CA SER A 237 20.01 5.77 -1.19
C SER A 237 18.91 4.97 -0.50
N LYS A 238 19.29 4.29 0.59
CA LYS A 238 18.42 3.46 1.41
C LYS A 238 18.38 3.99 2.83
N SER A 239 17.26 3.79 3.51
CA SER A 239 17.22 3.89 4.96
C SER A 239 17.96 2.72 5.60
N THR A 240 18.29 2.87 6.88
CA THR A 240 18.85 1.80 7.70
C THR A 240 17.76 1.28 8.64
N HIS A 241 17.59 -0.03 8.70
CA HIS A 241 16.74 -0.68 9.69
C HIS A 241 17.22 -0.35 11.12
N ASN A 242 16.30 0.00 12.02
CA ASN A 242 16.63 0.27 13.42
C ASN A 242 16.16 -0.84 14.37
N SER A 243 14.84 -1.03 14.47
CA SER A 243 14.21 -1.93 15.45
C SER A 243 12.72 -2.08 15.15
N LEU A 244 11.99 -2.80 16.02
CA LEU A 244 10.54 -2.69 16.14
C LEU A 244 10.15 -1.75 17.28
N LEU A 245 9.26 -0.79 17.02
CA LEU A 245 8.64 0.06 18.04
C LEU A 245 7.13 0.14 17.82
N ALA A 246 6.37 -0.13 18.89
CA ALA A 246 4.90 -0.28 18.86
C ALA A 246 4.43 -1.29 17.79
N SER A 247 5.19 -2.37 17.60
CA SER A 247 4.95 -3.39 16.57
C SER A 247 5.01 -2.89 15.13
N LEU A 248 5.60 -1.72 14.89
CA LEU A 248 5.94 -1.22 13.56
C LEU A 248 7.44 -1.30 13.34
N THR A 249 7.85 -1.65 12.12
CA THR A 249 9.25 -1.54 11.72
C THR A 249 9.67 -0.09 11.77
N LEU A 250 10.69 0.22 12.57
CA LEU A 250 11.34 1.51 12.56
C LEU A 250 12.60 1.46 11.68
N SER A 251 12.69 2.38 10.73
CA SER A 251 13.91 2.63 9.97
C SER A 251 14.29 4.10 10.05
N TYR A 252 15.50 4.43 9.62
CA TYR A 252 15.95 5.81 9.60
C TYR A 252 16.79 6.16 8.38
N PHE A 253 16.68 7.42 7.96
CA PHE A 253 17.68 8.06 7.14
C PHE A 253 18.69 8.77 8.06
N ALA A 254 19.99 8.53 7.84
CA ALA A 254 21.04 9.08 8.69
C ALA A 254 21.12 10.60 8.59
N ALA A 255 21.43 11.24 9.72
CA ALA A 255 21.63 12.68 9.83
C ALA A 255 22.91 13.11 9.11
N ASN A 256 22.97 14.40 8.75
CA ASN A 256 24.14 15.03 8.12
C ASN A 256 24.45 14.37 6.76
N LYS A 257 23.41 13.89 6.08
CA LYS A 257 23.51 13.20 4.79
C LYS A 257 22.36 13.58 3.88
N LYS A 258 22.70 13.73 2.60
CA LYS A 258 21.74 13.78 1.50
C LYS A 258 21.49 12.37 0.97
N HIS A 259 20.25 11.93 1.07
CA HIS A 259 19.78 10.64 0.53
C HIS A 259 19.11 10.91 -0.81
N THR A 260 19.63 10.31 -1.87
CA THR A 260 19.22 10.59 -3.25
C THR A 260 18.47 9.42 -3.88
N ASN A 261 17.55 9.73 -4.80
CA ASN A 261 16.75 8.72 -5.51
C ASN A 261 16.06 7.73 -4.55
N VAL A 262 15.45 8.28 -3.49
CA VAL A 262 14.46 7.54 -2.69
C VAL A 262 13.23 7.36 -3.56
N ARG A 263 12.63 6.16 -3.51
CA ARG A 263 11.52 5.77 -4.39
C ARG A 263 10.32 5.37 -3.56
N ILE A 264 9.17 5.98 -3.85
CA ILE A 264 7.88 5.61 -3.26
C ILE A 264 6.84 5.40 -4.37
N PRO A 265 6.07 4.31 -4.32
CA PRO A 265 5.01 4.08 -5.31
C PRO A 265 3.81 5.01 -5.11
N TYR A 266 3.05 5.29 -6.18
CA TYR A 266 1.80 6.08 -6.15
C TYR A 266 0.80 5.75 -7.29
N SER A 267 -0.51 5.66 -7.02
CA SER A 267 -1.47 5.21 -8.07
C SER A 267 -1.87 6.20 -9.12
N LYS A 268 -2.32 7.38 -8.71
CA LYS A 268 -2.86 8.35 -9.64
C LYS A 268 -1.86 9.46 -9.85
N THR A 269 -1.73 9.83 -11.11
CA THR A 269 -0.95 11.02 -11.48
C THR A 269 -1.82 12.24 -11.24
N GLY A 270 -1.25 13.24 -10.58
CA GLY A 270 -1.93 14.45 -10.10
C GLY A 270 -1.07 15.11 -9.03
N ASN A 271 -1.62 16.07 -8.28
CA ASN A 271 -0.98 16.52 -7.05
C ASN A 271 -0.99 15.36 -6.05
N LEU A 272 0.15 15.10 -5.41
CA LEU A 272 0.31 14.01 -4.46
C LEU A 272 0.68 14.54 -3.09
N ILE A 273 0.12 13.93 -2.05
CA ILE A 273 0.60 14.05 -0.68
C ILE A 273 1.38 12.79 -0.32
N ILE A 274 2.56 12.95 0.28
CA ILE A 274 3.31 11.87 0.92
C ILE A 274 3.11 12.01 2.44
N GLY A 275 2.33 11.13 3.06
CA GLY A 275 2.19 11.11 4.51
C GLY A 275 3.21 10.17 5.16
N ILE A 276 4.05 10.68 6.04
CA ILE A 276 5.14 9.95 6.68
C ILE A 276 4.80 9.73 8.15
N LEU A 277 4.80 8.47 8.59
CA LEU A 277 4.61 8.13 9.99
C LEU A 277 5.95 8.21 10.73
N CYS A 278 6.24 9.38 11.26
CA CYS A 278 7.50 9.74 11.90
C CYS A 278 7.51 9.36 13.38
N TRP A 279 8.66 8.94 13.91
CA TRP A 279 8.84 8.82 15.36
C TRP A 279 8.95 10.21 16.00
N ALA A 280 8.14 10.45 17.03
CA ALA A 280 7.88 11.76 17.63
C ALA A 280 8.64 12.01 18.94
N ASP A 281 9.39 11.02 19.45
CA ASP A 281 9.89 10.97 20.82
C ASP A 281 10.61 12.25 21.26
N HIS A 282 11.53 12.85 20.48
CA HIS A 282 12.05 14.20 20.79
C HIS A 282 12.72 14.85 19.57
N TYR A 283 12.31 16.08 19.21
CA TYR A 283 12.86 16.87 18.08
C TYR A 283 12.97 16.06 16.78
N THR A 284 11.82 15.78 16.16
CA THR A 284 11.81 15.15 14.85
C THR A 284 12.54 16.07 13.88
N PRO A 285 13.61 15.60 13.22
CA PRO A 285 14.30 16.33 12.17
C PRO A 285 13.33 17.08 11.26
N ASN A 286 13.76 18.23 10.76
CA ASN A 286 13.13 18.91 9.64
C ASN A 286 13.89 18.54 8.36
N PRO A 287 13.66 17.33 7.81
CA PRO A 287 14.24 17.01 6.52
C PRO A 287 13.67 17.94 5.45
N SER A 288 14.50 18.30 4.47
CA SER A 288 14.00 18.90 3.24
C SER A 288 13.78 17.80 2.20
N PHE A 289 12.69 17.94 1.45
CA PHE A 289 12.32 17.02 0.38
C PHE A 289 12.44 17.76 -0.94
N THR A 290 13.10 17.14 -1.92
CA THR A 290 13.23 17.73 -3.25
C THR A 290 13.00 16.70 -4.34
N GLY A 291 12.56 17.13 -5.53
CA GLY A 291 12.48 16.26 -6.70
C GLY A 291 13.85 15.70 -7.08
N PHE A 292 13.94 14.41 -7.39
CA PHE A 292 15.22 13.77 -7.72
C PHE A 292 15.91 14.40 -8.95
N LYS A 293 15.15 14.65 -10.02
CA LYS A 293 15.65 15.21 -11.28
C LYS A 293 15.66 16.73 -11.28
N THR A 294 14.64 17.36 -10.68
CA THR A 294 14.43 18.80 -10.71
C THR A 294 15.17 19.54 -9.60
N ASN A 295 15.43 18.86 -8.47
CA ASN A 295 15.86 19.45 -7.19
C ASN A 295 14.91 20.56 -6.67
N ALA A 296 13.68 20.65 -7.18
CA ALA A 296 12.68 21.58 -6.68
C ALA A 296 12.25 21.14 -5.28
N GLU A 297 12.19 22.08 -4.34
CA GLU A 297 11.78 21.83 -2.95
C GLU A 297 10.27 21.61 -2.84
N PHE A 298 9.88 20.62 -2.04
CA PHE A 298 8.49 20.28 -1.76
C PHE A 298 8.08 20.88 -0.41
N ASN A 299 6.83 21.34 -0.32
CA ASN A 299 6.31 21.86 0.95
C ASN A 299 6.16 20.71 1.95
N PHE A 300 6.53 20.96 3.21
CA PHE A 300 6.47 19.98 4.28
C PHE A 300 5.84 20.56 5.53
N ASP A 301 4.77 19.94 6.02
CA ASP A 301 4.06 20.28 7.25
C ASP A 301 3.85 19.03 8.14
N LYS A 302 3.40 19.22 9.39
CA LYS A 302 3.33 18.17 10.42
C LYS A 302 2.03 18.25 11.24
N ILE A 303 1.42 17.10 11.54
CA ILE A 303 0.24 16.95 12.41
C ILE A 303 0.44 15.76 13.38
N VAL A 304 -0.02 15.89 14.62
CA VAL A 304 0.05 14.84 15.65
C VAL A 304 -0.73 13.56 15.22
N CYS A 305 -0.18 12.37 15.50
CA CYS A 305 -0.83 11.09 15.18
C CYS A 305 -2.13 10.88 15.98
N GLY A 306 -3.13 10.26 15.35
CA GLY A 306 -4.49 10.08 15.91
C GLY A 306 -5.53 11.09 15.38
N ASN A 307 -5.08 12.19 14.77
CA ASN A 307 -5.94 13.17 14.09
C ASN A 307 -6.04 12.94 12.57
N PHE A 308 -5.31 11.97 12.02
CA PHE A 308 -5.48 11.59 10.61
C PHE A 308 -6.68 10.64 10.48
N ALA A 309 -7.78 11.18 9.94
CA ALA A 309 -9.10 10.55 9.92
C ALA A 309 -9.15 9.11 9.36
N LYS A 310 -8.22 8.76 8.46
CA LYS A 310 -8.13 7.45 7.81
C LYS A 310 -7.44 6.38 8.66
N ILE A 311 -6.52 6.78 9.55
CA ILE A 311 -5.79 5.87 10.44
C ILE A 311 -6.03 6.30 11.88
N LYS A 312 -7.09 5.75 12.49
CA LYS A 312 -7.55 6.12 13.84
C LYS A 312 -6.83 5.38 14.98
N GLN A 313 -5.77 4.61 14.70
CA GLN A 313 -5.04 3.94 15.77
C GLN A 313 -4.22 4.95 16.56
N ASN A 314 -4.37 4.92 17.88
CA ASN A 314 -3.44 5.61 18.76
C ASN A 314 -2.09 4.87 18.75
N LEU A 315 -1.09 5.48 18.14
CA LEU A 315 0.30 5.02 18.13
C LEU A 315 1.12 6.00 18.98
N PRO A 316 1.24 5.74 20.30
CA PRO A 316 2.00 6.63 21.16
C PRO A 316 3.43 6.74 20.64
N ASN A 317 3.95 7.97 20.62
CA ASN A 317 5.27 8.34 20.10
C ASN A 317 5.42 8.37 18.57
N TYR A 318 4.33 8.34 17.80
CA TYR A 318 4.36 8.65 16.37
C TYR A 318 3.63 9.96 16.04
N GLN A 319 3.99 10.58 14.91
CA GLN A 319 3.30 11.73 14.33
C GLN A 319 3.29 11.64 12.79
N TRP A 320 2.36 12.34 12.15
CA TRP A 320 2.32 12.43 10.70
C TRP A 320 3.08 13.67 10.22
N GLY A 321 4.02 13.48 9.30
CA GLY A 321 4.53 14.54 8.43
C GLY A 321 3.89 14.43 7.06
N PHE A 322 3.63 15.54 6.37
CA PHE A 322 3.06 15.53 5.03
C PHE A 322 3.94 16.32 4.08
N VAL A 323 4.30 15.70 2.96
CA VAL A 323 5.05 16.33 1.88
C VAL A 323 4.11 16.52 0.71
N HIS A 324 3.96 17.76 0.25
CA HIS A 324 3.09 18.10 -0.86
C HIS A 324 3.87 18.20 -2.16
N VAL A 325 3.49 17.38 -3.14
CA VAL A 325 4.19 17.23 -4.41
C VAL A 325 3.26 17.66 -5.54
N PRO A 326 3.53 18.80 -6.19
CA PRO A 326 2.75 19.28 -7.32
C PRO A 326 2.79 18.32 -8.51
N GLU A 327 1.71 18.27 -9.30
CA GLU A 327 1.58 17.33 -10.44
C GLU A 327 2.74 17.40 -11.44
N ASN A 328 3.25 18.60 -11.74
CA ASN A 328 4.40 18.76 -12.64
C ASN A 328 5.66 18.07 -12.10
N GLU A 329 5.89 18.14 -10.78
CA GLU A 329 6.99 17.46 -10.11
C GLU A 329 6.78 15.95 -10.09
N VAL A 330 5.55 15.48 -9.89
CA VAL A 330 5.21 14.05 -9.99
C VAL A 330 5.56 13.52 -11.38
N LEU A 331 5.12 14.20 -12.44
CA LEU A 331 5.38 13.81 -13.82
C LEU A 331 6.89 13.78 -14.13
N GLN A 332 7.63 14.81 -13.74
CA GLN A 332 9.06 14.92 -14.04
C GLN A 332 9.89 13.91 -13.25
N ASN A 333 9.54 13.64 -12.00
CA ASN A 333 10.31 12.79 -11.11
C ASN A 333 9.80 11.34 -11.01
N THR A 334 8.90 10.91 -11.89
CA THR A 334 8.48 9.50 -11.95
C THR A 334 9.48 8.65 -12.73
N VAL A 335 9.67 7.41 -12.25
CA VAL A 335 10.19 6.28 -13.01
C VAL A 335 9.16 5.16 -13.02
N GLU A 336 9.06 4.44 -14.15
CA GLU A 336 8.22 3.26 -14.26
C GLU A 336 9.07 1.99 -14.24
N ILE A 337 8.78 1.07 -13.31
CA ILE A 337 9.47 -0.22 -13.18
C ILE A 337 8.43 -1.34 -13.21
N ASN A 338 8.41 -2.18 -14.25
CA ASN A 338 7.43 -3.27 -14.39
C ASN A 338 5.95 -2.85 -14.23
N GLY A 339 5.62 -1.67 -14.76
CA GLY A 339 4.27 -1.12 -14.63
C GLY A 339 4.01 -0.35 -13.32
N LEU A 340 5.02 -0.24 -12.43
CA LEU A 340 4.96 0.53 -11.19
C LEU A 340 5.40 1.97 -11.42
N LYS A 341 4.52 2.94 -11.20
CA LYS A 341 4.90 4.34 -11.07
C LYS A 341 5.52 4.58 -9.69
N LEU A 342 6.78 5.00 -9.70
CA LEU A 342 7.56 5.32 -8.52
C LEU A 342 7.97 6.79 -8.58
N LEU A 343 7.56 7.58 -7.60
CA LEU A 343 8.04 8.94 -7.41
C LEU A 343 9.46 8.88 -6.86
N GLN A 344 10.40 9.55 -7.55
CA GLN A 344 11.79 9.69 -7.15
C GLN A 344 12.00 11.04 -6.44
N PHE A 345 12.52 11.02 -5.23
CA PHE A 345 12.79 12.24 -4.48
C PHE A 345 14.09 12.11 -3.68
N ASN A 346 14.62 13.25 -3.23
CA ASN A 346 15.74 13.31 -2.31
C ASN A 346 15.23 13.71 -0.92
N ILE A 347 15.96 13.25 0.10
CA ILE A 347 15.75 13.64 1.49
C ILE A 347 17.09 14.17 2.00
N ASP A 348 17.12 15.42 2.43
CA ASP A 348 18.28 16.00 3.11
C ASP A 348 17.99 16.14 4.61
N ILE A 349 18.89 15.65 5.45
CA ILE A 349 18.75 15.72 6.90
C ILE A 349 19.87 16.62 7.43
N PRO A 350 19.54 17.84 7.89
CA PRO A 350 20.51 18.86 8.28
C PRO A 350 21.51 18.42 9.37
N GLU A 351 22.64 19.15 9.45
CA GLU A 351 23.81 18.77 10.24
C GLU A 351 23.60 18.74 11.78
N ASN A 352 22.57 19.44 12.26
CA ASN A 352 22.26 19.56 13.69
C ASN A 352 21.01 18.78 14.10
N GLU A 353 20.59 17.82 13.26
CA GLU A 353 19.37 17.06 13.46
C GLU A 353 19.66 15.62 13.89
N ARG A 354 18.67 14.97 14.50
CA ARG A 354 18.71 13.52 14.72
C ARG A 354 18.49 12.78 13.40
N HIS A 355 18.72 11.47 13.39
CA HIS A 355 18.30 10.65 12.26
C HIS A 355 16.79 10.78 12.03
N PHE A 356 16.36 10.75 10.76
CA PHE A 356 14.94 10.82 10.43
C PHE A 356 14.32 9.43 10.53
N TYR A 357 13.74 9.15 11.70
CA TYR A 357 13.10 7.88 12.03
C TYR A 357 11.64 7.85 11.57
N PHE A 358 11.27 6.77 10.89
CA PHE A 358 9.92 6.56 10.35
C PHE A 358 9.53 5.09 10.35
N ALA A 359 8.22 4.83 10.42
CA ALA A 359 7.63 3.49 10.35
C ALA A 359 7.10 3.11 8.95
N GLY A 360 6.89 4.12 8.12
CA GLY A 360 6.49 3.98 6.73
C GLY A 360 5.98 5.30 6.21
N MET A 361 5.61 5.29 4.94
CA MET A 361 5.09 6.45 4.22
C MET A 361 3.82 6.04 3.49
N PHE A 362 2.95 6.97 3.13
CA PHE A 362 1.92 6.72 2.15
C PHE A 362 1.91 7.77 1.04
N THR A 363 1.33 7.45 -0.12
CA THR A 363 1.01 8.45 -1.16
C THR A 363 -0.49 8.55 -1.40
N GLU A 364 -1.04 9.74 -1.61
CA GLU A 364 -2.43 9.92 -2.01
C GLU A 364 -2.60 11.11 -2.95
N SER A 365 -3.63 11.11 -3.80
CA SER A 365 -4.02 12.33 -4.53
C SER A 365 -4.45 13.42 -3.55
N GLU A 366 -3.85 14.58 -3.68
CA GLU A 366 -4.22 15.77 -2.91
C GLU A 366 -5.37 16.52 -3.61
N VAL A 367 -6.44 16.83 -2.87
CA VAL A 367 -7.71 17.40 -3.37
C VAL A 367 -7.83 18.90 -3.13
#